data_AF-A0A0A1XP70-F1
#
_entry.id   AF-A0A0A1XP70-F1
#
_cell.length_a   1.000
_cell.length_b   1.000
_cell.length_c   1.000
_cell.angle_alpha   90.00
_cell.angle_beta   90.00
_cell.angle_gamma   90.00
#
_symmetry.space_group_name_H-M   'P 1'
#
loop_
_entity.id
_entity.type
_entity.pdbx_description
1 polymer ?
#
loop_
_entity_poly.entity_id
_entity_poly.type
_entity_poly.pdbx_seq_one_letter_code
_entity_poly.pdbx_strand_id
1 'polypeptide(L)'
;MLCVVFGLALAGAAVASEDTQVEYPYCFRFTWIGPYQDKQHIAGLTCEHLREDFKNVPCRRPLVATDNDAIPDTIDLWRQYHKQPNTFGCPLVPGEACVKYTYTYNKGVQNITYMCAKSNATYGCYRQKFISGLEVEVCLCKSELGHVPCNHATISMHNLLKSDILWLILGGFSLIWL
;
A
#
# COMPACT_ATOMS: atom_id res chain seq x y z
N MET A 1 -34.66 50.16 44.92
CA MET A 1 -34.75 49.52 43.60
C MET A 1 -33.61 50.02 42.73
N LEU A 2 -32.56 49.21 42.56
CA LEU A 2 -31.72 49.20 41.36
C LEU A 2 -30.92 47.89 41.37
N CYS A 3 -31.35 46.91 40.57
CA CYS A 3 -30.63 45.66 40.34
C CYS A 3 -29.57 45.92 39.26
N VAL A 4 -28.28 45.72 39.59
CA VAL A 4 -27.22 45.64 38.59
C VAL A 4 -26.74 44.19 38.56
N VAL A 5 -27.21 43.45 37.57
CA VAL A 5 -26.78 42.08 37.28
C VAL A 5 -25.51 42.19 36.42
N PHE A 6 -24.34 41.95 37.01
CA PHE A 6 -23.13 41.72 36.23
C PHE A 6 -23.09 40.24 35.83
N GLY A 7 -23.49 39.96 34.59
CA GLY A 7 -23.40 38.64 33.99
C GLY A 7 -21.94 38.21 33.83
N LEU A 8 -21.62 37.02 34.34
CA LEU A 8 -20.39 36.30 34.02
C LEU A 8 -20.40 35.96 32.53
N ALA A 9 -19.51 36.58 31.75
CA ALA A 9 -19.19 36.11 30.41
C ALA A 9 -18.20 34.94 30.53
N LEU A 10 -18.71 33.71 30.46
CA LEU A 10 -17.89 32.52 30.24
C LEU A 10 -17.36 32.59 28.80
N ALA A 11 -16.12 33.04 28.65
CA ALA A 11 -15.37 32.89 27.42
C ALA A 11 -15.06 31.39 27.23
N GLY A 12 -15.94 30.69 26.51
CA GLY A 12 -15.64 29.35 26.02
C GLY A 12 -14.48 29.43 25.05
N ALA A 13 -13.31 28.95 25.45
CA ALA A 13 -12.22 28.70 24.52
C ALA A 13 -12.69 27.60 23.54
N ALA A 14 -13.00 27.99 22.31
CA ALA A 14 -13.19 27.05 21.23
C ALA A 14 -11.83 26.38 20.98
N VAL A 15 -11.70 25.13 21.40
CA VAL A 15 -10.59 24.26 21.01
C VAL A 15 -10.75 24.01 19.51
N ALA A 16 -10.04 24.77 18.69
CA ALA A 16 -9.91 24.47 17.28
C ALA A 16 -9.19 23.11 17.19
N SER A 17 -9.91 22.08 16.77
CA SER A 17 -9.29 20.83 16.36
C SER A 17 -8.34 21.14 15.22
N GLU A 18 -7.05 20.93 15.43
CA GLU A 18 -6.04 20.99 14.38
C GLU A 18 -6.34 19.87 13.37
N ASP A 19 -7.17 20.19 12.39
CA ASP A 19 -7.41 19.36 11.21
C ASP A 19 -6.09 19.34 10.43
N THR A 20 -5.33 18.27 10.61
CA THR A 20 -4.10 18.04 9.85
C THR A 20 -4.50 17.81 8.40
N GLN A 21 -4.63 18.88 7.62
CA GLN A 21 -4.91 18.85 6.19
C GLN A 21 -3.83 17.98 5.53
N VAL A 22 -4.20 16.77 5.13
CA VAL A 22 -3.31 15.84 4.43
C VAL A 22 -3.07 16.44 3.04
N GLU A 23 -1.88 16.99 2.82
CA GLU A 23 -1.55 17.72 1.59
C GLU A 23 -1.22 16.79 0.39
N TYR A 24 -0.83 15.54 0.67
CA TYR A 24 -0.38 14.57 -0.34
C TYR A 24 -0.98 13.18 -0.12
N PRO A 25 -1.27 12.41 -1.19
CA PRO A 25 -1.54 10.98 -1.04
C PRO A 25 -0.28 10.25 -0.58
N TYR A 26 -0.42 9.20 0.24
CA TYR A 26 0.71 8.45 0.79
C TYR A 26 0.80 7.04 0.22
N CYS A 27 2.01 6.49 0.20
CA CYS A 27 2.26 5.05 0.10
C CYS A 27 2.76 4.51 1.43
N PHE A 28 2.57 3.22 1.68
CA PHE A 28 3.35 2.53 2.69
C PHE A 28 4.84 2.53 2.31
N ARG A 29 5.70 2.69 3.32
CA ARG A 29 7.16 2.71 3.20
C ARG A 29 7.80 2.00 4.38
N PHE A 30 7.93 0.69 4.29
CA PHE A 30 8.57 -0.16 5.30
C PHE A 30 8.88 -1.53 4.70
N THR A 31 9.65 -2.35 5.40
CA THR A 31 9.91 -3.75 5.04
C THR A 31 9.44 -4.65 6.16
N TRP A 32 8.48 -5.52 5.85
CA TRP A 32 8.15 -6.66 6.70
C TRP A 32 9.13 -7.78 6.41
N ILE A 33 9.91 -8.15 7.43
CA ILE A 33 11.04 -9.08 7.27
C ILE A 33 10.64 -10.55 7.24
N GLY A 34 9.34 -10.83 7.35
CA GLY A 34 8.80 -12.18 7.34
C GLY A 34 8.80 -12.87 8.70
N PRO A 35 8.68 -14.21 8.70
CA PRO A 35 8.92 -15.02 9.88
C PRO A 35 10.35 -14.82 10.39
N TYR A 36 10.47 -14.18 11.54
CA TYR A 36 11.77 -13.80 12.11
C TYR A 36 11.83 -14.21 13.58
N GLN A 37 12.87 -14.95 13.97
CA GLN A 37 12.96 -15.50 15.32
C GLN A 37 13.25 -14.44 16.37
N ASP A 38 14.13 -13.48 16.07
CA ASP A 38 14.60 -12.50 17.05
C ASP A 38 13.85 -11.15 16.97
N LYS A 39 12.52 -11.21 17.09
CA LYS A 39 11.64 -10.03 16.94
C LYS A 39 11.97 -8.90 17.92
N GLN A 40 12.54 -9.23 19.08
CA GLN A 40 12.87 -8.26 20.13
C GLN A 40 14.01 -7.31 19.73
N HIS A 41 14.92 -7.74 18.85
CA HIS A 41 16.07 -6.94 18.43
C HIS A 41 15.92 -6.34 17.04
N ILE A 42 14.72 -6.43 16.43
CA ILE A 42 14.47 -5.91 15.07
C ILE A 42 14.79 -4.42 14.92
N ALA A 43 14.61 -3.64 15.98
CA ALA A 43 14.89 -2.20 15.98
C ALA A 43 16.37 -1.88 15.73
N GLY A 44 17.28 -2.79 16.11
CA GLY A 44 18.71 -2.67 15.85
C GLY A 44 19.13 -3.09 14.44
N LEU A 45 18.24 -3.77 13.70
CA LEU A 45 18.56 -4.28 12.38
C LEU A 45 18.53 -3.17 11.32
N THR A 46 19.34 -3.39 10.29
CA THR A 46 19.44 -2.50 9.15
C THR A 46 19.12 -3.24 7.86
N CYS A 47 18.84 -2.50 6.80
CA CYS A 47 18.64 -3.13 5.50
C CYS A 47 19.88 -3.89 5.04
N GLU A 48 21.08 -3.46 5.43
CA GLU A 48 22.36 -4.10 5.12
C GLU A 48 22.46 -5.48 5.77
N HIS A 49 21.96 -5.65 7.00
CA HIS A 49 21.90 -6.96 7.66
C HIS A 49 21.00 -7.95 6.91
N LEU A 50 19.93 -7.46 6.26
CA LEU A 50 19.05 -8.29 5.44
C LEU A 50 19.65 -8.59 4.05
N ARG A 51 20.60 -7.77 3.55
CA ARG A 51 21.12 -7.91 2.19
C ARG A 51 21.93 -9.18 1.97
N GLU A 52 22.46 -9.82 3.01
CA GLU A 52 23.17 -11.09 2.87
C GLU A 52 22.24 -12.21 2.40
N ASP A 53 21.05 -12.30 2.99
CA ASP A 53 20.02 -13.28 2.62
C ASP A 53 19.20 -12.84 1.39
N PHE A 54 19.16 -11.53 1.11
CA PHE A 54 18.22 -10.92 0.18
C PHE A 54 18.87 -9.97 -0.83
N LYS A 55 19.98 -10.40 -1.47
CA LYS A 55 20.84 -9.57 -2.35
C LYS A 55 20.15 -8.74 -3.44
N ASN A 56 18.91 -9.04 -3.82
CA ASN A 56 18.12 -8.33 -4.84
C ASN A 56 16.73 -7.89 -4.35
N VAL A 57 16.53 -7.79 -3.04
CA VAL A 57 15.28 -7.33 -2.44
C VAL A 57 15.40 -5.86 -2.06
N PRO A 58 14.56 -4.97 -2.62
CA PRO A 58 14.43 -3.62 -2.12
C PRO A 58 14.11 -3.67 -0.63
N CYS A 59 14.77 -2.83 0.16
CA CYS A 59 14.53 -2.73 1.60
C CYS A 59 14.30 -1.27 1.98
N ARG A 60 13.28 -1.04 2.82
CA ARG A 60 12.93 0.27 3.36
C ARG A 60 12.76 0.19 4.86
N ARG A 61 13.28 1.19 5.56
CA ARG A 61 13.02 1.36 6.98
C ARG A 61 11.66 2.03 7.23
N PRO A 62 10.99 1.72 8.35
CA PRO A 62 11.42 0.77 9.40
C PRO A 62 11.31 -0.70 8.97
N LEU A 63 12.08 -1.56 9.65
CA LEU A 63 11.91 -3.01 9.57
C LEU A 63 10.82 -3.42 10.56
N VAL A 64 9.88 -4.26 10.14
CA VAL A 64 8.78 -4.72 10.97
C VAL A 64 8.67 -6.25 10.95
N ALA A 65 8.31 -6.82 12.08
CA ALA A 65 7.90 -8.21 12.22
C ALA A 65 6.58 -8.24 13.00
N THR A 66 5.81 -9.28 12.75
CA THR A 66 4.53 -9.54 13.43
C THR A 66 4.73 -10.68 14.42
N ASP A 67 4.07 -10.62 15.57
CA ASP A 67 4.27 -11.62 16.64
C ASP A 67 3.90 -13.04 16.21
N ASN A 68 2.94 -13.19 15.30
CA ASN A 68 2.46 -14.45 14.75
C ASN A 68 3.04 -14.81 13.37
N ASP A 69 4.04 -14.08 12.89
CA ASP A 69 4.65 -14.26 11.56
C ASP A 69 3.67 -14.10 10.38
N ALA A 70 2.47 -13.54 10.62
CA ALA A 70 1.52 -13.23 9.58
C ALA A 70 1.90 -11.93 8.85
N ILE A 71 1.45 -11.77 7.61
CA ILE A 71 1.61 -10.51 6.90
C ILE A 71 0.91 -9.38 7.69
N PRO A 72 1.54 -8.20 7.88
CA PRO A 72 0.94 -7.11 8.63
C PRO A 72 -0.40 -6.66 8.03
N ASP A 73 -1.38 -6.41 8.89
CA ASP A 73 -2.60 -5.72 8.49
C ASP A 73 -2.29 -4.24 8.28
N THR A 74 -2.18 -3.85 7.02
CA THR A 74 -1.86 -2.47 6.63
C THR A 74 -3.02 -1.49 6.89
N ILE A 75 -4.27 -1.97 6.97
CA ILE A 75 -5.42 -1.13 7.32
C ILE A 75 -5.33 -0.74 8.78
N ASP A 76 -5.06 -1.71 9.66
CA ASP A 76 -4.86 -1.47 11.08
C ASP A 76 -3.62 -0.61 11.34
N LEU A 77 -2.52 -0.89 10.63
CA LEU A 77 -1.31 -0.06 10.67
C LEU A 77 -1.62 1.40 10.32
N TRP A 78 -2.35 1.64 9.22
CA TRP A 78 -2.73 3.01 8.85
C TRP A 78 -3.65 3.65 9.90
N ARG A 79 -4.64 2.92 10.41
CA ARG A 79 -5.54 3.43 11.46
C ARG A 79 -4.76 3.92 12.67
N GLN A 80 -3.70 3.20 13.08
CA GLN A 80 -2.86 3.56 14.21
C GLN A 80 -1.96 4.78 13.93
N TYR A 81 -1.39 4.88 12.73
CA TYR A 81 -0.33 5.85 12.41
C TYR A 81 -0.74 6.98 11.44
N HIS A 82 -2.00 7.09 11.02
CA HIS A 82 -2.46 8.10 10.05
C HIS A 82 -2.17 9.55 10.48
N LYS A 83 -2.08 9.84 11.79
CA LYS A 83 -1.71 11.16 12.31
C LYS A 83 -0.20 11.44 12.22
N GLN A 84 0.61 10.42 11.98
CA GLN A 84 2.06 10.49 11.79
C GLN A 84 2.46 9.64 10.57
N PRO A 85 1.96 9.97 9.38
CA PRO A 85 2.01 9.08 8.21
C PRO A 85 3.45 8.84 7.71
N ASN A 86 4.40 9.71 8.04
CA ASN A 86 5.82 9.56 7.70
C ASN A 86 6.53 8.42 8.45
N THR A 87 5.93 7.89 9.54
CA THR A 87 6.51 6.79 10.32
C THR A 87 6.56 5.49 9.53
N PHE A 88 5.50 5.20 8.75
CA PHE A 88 5.37 3.99 7.95
C PHE A 88 5.01 4.27 6.49
N GLY A 89 5.13 5.53 6.07
CA GLY A 89 4.75 5.97 4.75
C GLY A 89 5.69 7.00 4.15
N CYS A 90 5.40 7.34 2.91
CA CYS A 90 6.00 8.48 2.20
C CYS A 90 4.90 9.21 1.43
N PRO A 91 4.98 10.56 1.37
CA PRO A 91 4.13 11.33 0.48
C PRO A 91 4.53 11.03 -0.97
N LEU A 92 3.53 10.84 -1.83
CA LEU A 92 3.75 10.67 -3.26
C LEU A 92 4.10 12.01 -3.90
N VAL A 93 5.19 12.03 -4.68
CA VAL A 93 5.55 13.16 -5.54
C VAL A 93 5.25 12.84 -7.02
N PRO A 94 5.18 13.85 -7.92
CA PRO A 94 4.89 13.61 -9.32
C PRO A 94 5.81 12.56 -9.98
N GLY A 95 5.19 11.58 -10.65
CA GLY A 95 5.89 10.47 -11.32
C GLY A 95 6.19 9.27 -10.41
N GLU A 96 5.80 9.31 -9.13
CA GLU A 96 5.89 8.16 -8.24
C GLU A 96 4.58 7.35 -8.19
N ALA A 97 4.73 6.08 -7.84
CA ALA A 97 3.66 5.15 -7.53
C ALA A 97 3.95 4.40 -6.24
N CYS A 98 2.91 3.82 -5.64
CA CYS A 98 3.08 2.88 -4.54
C CYS A 98 3.51 1.54 -5.10
N VAL A 99 4.65 1.05 -4.62
CA VAL A 99 5.23 -0.22 -5.06
C VAL A 99 5.30 -1.17 -3.88
N LYS A 100 4.77 -2.37 -4.09
CA LYS A 100 4.86 -3.49 -3.15
C LYS A 100 5.61 -4.64 -3.80
N TYR A 101 6.75 -5.00 -3.22
CA TYR A 101 7.46 -6.22 -3.55
C TYR A 101 7.05 -7.32 -2.57
N THR A 102 6.63 -8.46 -3.08
CA THR A 102 6.35 -9.67 -2.30
C THR A 102 7.32 -10.76 -2.74
N TYR A 103 8.13 -11.27 -1.81
CA TYR A 103 9.05 -12.37 -2.07
C TYR A 103 8.49 -13.65 -1.48
N THR A 104 8.30 -14.66 -2.32
CA THR A 104 7.72 -15.93 -1.94
C THR A 104 8.70 -17.05 -2.26
N TYR A 105 8.94 -17.94 -1.32
CA TYR A 105 9.76 -19.13 -1.51
C TYR A 105 8.98 -20.34 -1.06
N ASN A 106 8.92 -21.39 -1.89
CA ASN A 106 8.16 -22.61 -1.60
C ASN A 106 6.72 -22.34 -1.10
N LYS A 107 6.03 -21.37 -1.73
CA LYS A 107 4.66 -20.93 -1.40
C LYS A 107 4.51 -20.16 -0.07
N GLY A 108 5.58 -19.99 0.70
CA GLY A 108 5.59 -19.14 1.89
C GLY A 108 6.13 -17.75 1.57
N VAL A 109 5.43 -16.69 1.99
CA VAL A 109 5.95 -15.32 1.85
C VAL A 109 7.11 -15.13 2.82
N GLN A 110 8.27 -14.78 2.28
CA GLN A 110 9.51 -14.61 3.02
C GLN A 110 9.70 -13.18 3.50
N ASN A 111 9.31 -12.19 2.70
CA ASN A 111 9.30 -10.78 3.11
C ASN A 111 8.44 -9.95 2.16
N ILE A 112 8.12 -8.73 2.58
CA ILE A 112 7.41 -7.75 1.76
C ILE A 112 8.04 -6.37 1.98
N THR A 113 8.30 -5.66 0.90
CA THR A 113 8.74 -4.26 0.95
C THR A 113 7.73 -3.35 0.28
N TYR A 114 7.32 -2.32 1.01
CA TYR A 114 6.48 -1.23 0.54
C TYR A 114 7.33 0.01 0.33
N MET A 115 7.12 0.74 -0.78
CA MET A 115 7.83 1.98 -1.05
C MET A 115 7.11 2.90 -2.04
N CYS A 116 7.40 4.20 -1.95
CA CYS A 116 7.26 5.10 -3.08
C CYS A 116 8.43 4.87 -4.05
N ALA A 117 8.13 4.81 -5.35
CA ALA A 117 9.15 4.73 -6.37
C ALA A 117 8.71 5.45 -7.64
N LYS A 118 9.65 6.14 -8.29
CA LYS A 118 9.47 6.58 -9.68
C LYS A 118 9.34 5.37 -10.57
N SER A 119 8.27 5.31 -11.33
CA SER A 119 8.02 4.22 -12.26
C SER A 119 7.30 4.74 -13.50
N ASN A 120 7.69 4.20 -14.65
CA ASN A 120 7.00 4.37 -15.92
C ASN A 120 6.14 3.15 -16.28
N ALA A 121 6.13 2.11 -15.43
CA ALA A 121 5.33 0.92 -15.65
C ALA A 121 3.85 1.19 -15.39
N THR A 122 3.01 0.44 -16.10
CA THR A 122 1.56 0.48 -15.89
C THR A 122 1.20 -0.03 -14.50
N TYR A 123 0.15 0.52 -13.88
CA TYR A 123 -0.40 -0.02 -12.64
C TYR A 123 -0.86 -1.48 -12.84
N GLY A 124 -0.54 -2.34 -11.90
CA GLY A 124 -0.69 -3.79 -12.04
C GLY A 124 0.31 -4.57 -11.21
N CYS A 125 0.18 -5.89 -11.22
CA CYS A 125 1.13 -6.79 -10.55
C CYS A 125 1.89 -7.62 -11.58
N TYR A 126 3.20 -7.68 -11.41
CA TYR A 126 4.14 -8.39 -12.27
C TYR A 126 4.80 -9.49 -11.47
N ARG A 127 4.88 -10.70 -12.02
CA ARG A 127 5.46 -11.86 -11.31
C ARG A 127 6.59 -12.48 -12.10
N GLN A 128 7.67 -12.80 -11.42
CA GLN A 128 8.79 -13.56 -11.97
C GLN A 128 9.05 -14.78 -11.08
N LYS A 129 9.05 -15.96 -11.71
CA LYS A 129 9.38 -17.24 -11.06
C LYS A 129 10.78 -17.67 -11.46
N PHE A 130 11.55 -18.12 -10.49
CA PHE A 130 12.91 -18.64 -10.67
C PHE A 130 12.93 -20.15 -10.47
N ILE A 131 13.87 -20.83 -11.15
CA ILE A 131 14.07 -22.28 -11.03
C ILE A 131 14.42 -22.73 -9.60
N SER A 132 14.92 -21.81 -8.76
CA SER A 132 15.25 -22.05 -7.36
C SER A 132 14.01 -22.28 -6.48
N GLY A 133 12.80 -21.98 -6.98
CA GLY A 133 11.57 -21.96 -6.18
C GLY A 133 11.23 -20.58 -5.59
N LEU A 134 12.04 -19.57 -5.88
CA LEU A 134 11.76 -18.16 -5.57
C LEU A 134 10.75 -17.59 -6.57
N GLU A 135 9.77 -16.86 -6.06
CA GLU A 135 8.82 -16.05 -6.82
C GLU A 135 8.86 -14.61 -6.30
N VAL A 136 8.98 -13.65 -7.21
CA VAL A 136 8.97 -12.22 -6.90
C VAL A 136 7.77 -11.60 -7.57
N GLU A 137 6.89 -10.99 -6.78
CA GLU A 137 5.77 -10.19 -7.26
C GLU A 137 6.03 -8.71 -6.98
N VAL A 138 5.77 -7.85 -7.96
CA VAL A 138 5.84 -6.40 -7.84
C VAL A 138 4.50 -5.81 -8.25
N CYS A 139 3.78 -5.21 -7.29
CA CYS A 139 2.52 -4.53 -7.55
C CYS A 139 2.70 -3.02 -7.50
N LEU A 140 2.17 -2.34 -8.52
CA LEU A 140 2.12 -0.89 -8.64
C LEU A 140 0.67 -0.43 -8.56
N CYS A 141 0.40 0.53 -7.68
CA CYS A 141 -0.91 1.15 -7.55
C CYS A 141 -0.78 2.65 -7.26
N LYS A 142 -1.90 3.36 -7.44
CA LYS A 142 -1.99 4.80 -7.16
C LYS A 142 -2.85 5.01 -5.91
N SER A 143 -2.28 5.68 -4.90
CA SER A 143 -3.03 6.10 -3.72
C SER A 143 -3.81 7.39 -3.98
N GLU A 144 -4.90 7.56 -3.24
CA GLU A 144 -5.76 8.74 -3.27
C GLU A 144 -5.57 9.61 -2.02
N LEU A 145 -5.84 10.90 -2.16
CA LEU A 145 -5.66 11.88 -1.09
C LEU A 145 -6.65 11.64 0.05
N GLY A 146 -6.17 11.59 1.29
CA GLY A 146 -7.03 11.37 2.47
C GLY A 146 -7.53 9.93 2.65
N HIS A 147 -7.19 9.01 1.74
CA HIS A 147 -7.53 7.60 1.84
C HIS A 147 -6.37 6.77 2.41
N VAL A 148 -6.68 5.53 2.82
CA VAL A 148 -5.65 4.54 3.19
C VAL A 148 -4.75 4.31 1.97
N PRO A 149 -3.42 4.29 2.12
CA PRO A 149 -2.51 3.98 1.03
C PRO A 149 -2.86 2.67 0.31
N CYS A 150 -2.82 2.69 -1.02
CA CYS A 150 -3.03 1.48 -1.80
C CYS A 150 -1.88 0.49 -1.53
N ASN A 151 -2.22 -0.78 -1.39
CA ASN A 151 -1.29 -1.85 -1.04
C ASN A 151 -1.43 -3.09 -1.95
N HIS A 152 -2.26 -2.98 -2.99
CA HIS A 152 -2.49 -3.98 -4.03
C HIS A 152 -2.87 -3.24 -5.31
N ALA A 153 -2.54 -3.81 -6.46
CA ALA A 153 -3.12 -3.33 -7.71
C ALA A 153 -4.53 -3.90 -7.84
N THR A 154 -5.51 -3.05 -8.14
CA THR A 154 -6.80 -3.51 -8.64
C THR A 154 -6.58 -4.20 -9.98
N ILE A 155 -7.11 -5.41 -10.14
CA ILE A 155 -7.10 -6.07 -11.45
C ILE A 155 -8.00 -5.24 -12.35
N SER A 156 -7.42 -4.54 -13.31
CA SER A 156 -8.17 -3.82 -14.33
C SER A 156 -8.94 -4.84 -15.18
N MET A 157 -10.25 -4.95 -14.95
CA MET A 157 -11.17 -5.78 -15.75
C MET A 157 -11.45 -5.21 -17.15
N HIS A 158 -10.63 -4.29 -17.65
CA HIS A 158 -10.89 -3.60 -18.92
C HIS A 158 -10.67 -4.47 -20.18
N ASN A 159 -10.20 -5.72 -20.05
CA ASN A 159 -9.91 -6.59 -21.22
C ASN A 159 -10.77 -7.87 -21.31
N LEU A 160 -11.78 -8.07 -20.45
CA LEU A 160 -12.63 -9.28 -20.49
C LEU A 160 -13.96 -9.10 -21.26
N LEU A 161 -14.17 -7.95 -21.91
CA LEU A 161 -15.39 -7.67 -22.67
C LEU A 161 -15.08 -7.07 -24.04
N LYS A 162 -14.15 -7.69 -24.79
CA LYS A 162 -13.88 -7.31 -26.18
C LYS A 162 -13.53 -8.49 -27.08
N SER A 163 -14.22 -9.60 -26.89
CA SER A 163 -14.36 -10.72 -27.83
C SER A 163 -15.57 -11.48 -27.27
N ASP A 164 -16.80 -11.33 -27.75
CA ASP A 164 -17.33 -12.17 -28.84
C ASP A 164 -18.67 -11.65 -29.42
N ILE A 165 -19.01 -10.37 -29.25
CA ILE A 165 -20.31 -9.86 -29.74
C ILE A 165 -20.31 -9.57 -31.26
N LEU A 166 -19.13 -9.48 -31.91
CA LEU A 166 -19.05 -9.17 -33.34
C LEU A 166 -19.34 -10.38 -34.25
N TRP A 167 -19.20 -11.61 -33.77
CA TRP A 167 -19.48 -12.81 -34.58
C TRP A 167 -20.96 -13.20 -34.64
N LEU A 168 -21.77 -12.77 -33.67
CA LEU A 168 -23.22 -13.05 -33.66
C LEU A 168 -24.00 -12.16 -34.64
N ILE A 169 -23.48 -10.97 -34.98
CA ILE A 169 -24.15 -10.06 -35.91
C ILE A 169 -23.86 -10.44 -37.37
N LEU A 170 -22.70 -11.04 -37.67
CA LEU A 170 -22.35 -11.46 -39.04
C LEU A 170 -22.81 -12.88 -39.37
N GLY A 171 -22.96 -13.79 -38.40
CA GLY A 171 -23.46 -15.15 -38.63
C GLY A 171 -24.99 -15.25 -38.82
N GLY A 172 -25.75 -14.25 -38.36
CA GLY A 172 -27.22 -14.23 -38.48
C GLY A 172 -27.75 -13.81 -39.86
N PHE A 173 -26.95 -13.15 -40.69
CA PHE A 173 -27.38 -12.70 -42.02
C PHE A 173 -27.23 -13.76 -43.12
N SER A 174 -26.51 -14.87 -42.88
CA SER A 174 -26.31 -15.92 -43.89
C SER A 174 -27.36 -17.05 -43.86
N LEU A 175 -28.31 -17.04 -42.91
CA LEU A 175 -29.35 -18.07 -42.79
C LEU A 175 -30.74 -17.63 -43.29
N ILE A 176 -30.85 -16.50 -44.00
CA ILE A 176 -32.12 -16.01 -44.57
C ILE A 176 -32.22 -16.26 -46.09
N TRP A 177 -31.19 -16.86 -46.72
CA TRP A 177 -31.24 -17.27 -48.12
C TRP A 177 -30.71 -18.71 -48.28
N LEU A 178 -31.55 -19.68 -47.91
CA LEU A 178 -31.62 -21.03 -48.47
C LEU A 178 -32.97 -21.65 -48.13
#